data_AF-A0AA37L4P1-F1
#
_entry.id   AF-A0AA37L4P1-F1
#
_cell.length_a   1.000
_cell.length_b   1.000
_cell.length_c   1.000
_cell.angle_alpha   90.00
_cell.angle_beta   90.00
_cell.angle_gamma   90.00
#
_symmetry.space_group_name_H-M   'P 1'
#
loop_
_entity.id
_entity.type
_entity.pdbx_description
1 polymer ?
#
loop_
_entity_poly.entity_id
_entity_poly.type
_entity_poly.pdbx_seq_one_letter_code
_entity_poly.pdbx_strand_id
1 'polypeptide(L)'
;MESGKKYVLRITSDESDLNNATFFLGGGQNLLLKTPAAATAEQSIVVKSGPTPSTIIIDSPTEETLILQGPVGKGEHQLRASTKVTPFGIGSAICHNSWEVVEDASTHRLLLRYKNENFGNRSWVAVPPRGPEENTWAVWWYEPLPFNARDLPGAVAVDIEVVPV
;
A
#
# COMPACT_ATOMS: atom_id res chain seq x y z
N MET A 1 -28.60 -6.42 2.84
CA MET A 1 -27.26 -5.90 3.21
C MET A 1 -26.28 -6.80 2.51
N GLU A 2 -25.78 -6.42 1.33
CA GLU A 2 -24.83 -7.26 0.60
C GLU A 2 -23.56 -7.39 1.47
N SER A 3 -23.12 -8.63 1.71
CA SER A 3 -21.82 -8.88 2.32
C SER A 3 -20.78 -8.27 1.39
N GLY A 4 -20.14 -7.18 1.81
CA GLY A 4 -19.15 -6.48 1.00
C GLY A 4 -18.04 -7.44 0.60
N LYS A 5 -17.69 -7.47 -0.68
CA LYS A 5 -16.58 -8.31 -1.19
C LYS A 5 -15.31 -7.99 -0.38
N LYS A 6 -14.64 -9.05 0.04
CA LYS A 6 -13.41 -8.99 0.84
C LYS A 6 -12.23 -9.42 -0.02
N TYR A 7 -11.07 -8.88 0.28
CA TYR A 7 -9.86 -9.13 -0.48
C TYR A 7 -8.63 -9.17 0.44
N VAL A 8 -7.59 -9.86 0.00
CA VAL A 8 -6.22 -9.72 0.53
C VAL A 8 -5.39 -8.92 -0.46
N LEU A 9 -4.51 -8.09 0.07
CA LEU A 9 -3.52 -7.36 -0.72
C LEU A 9 -2.23 -8.17 -0.81
N ARG A 10 -1.78 -8.44 -2.04
CA ARG A 10 -0.59 -9.23 -2.34
C ARG A 10 0.38 -8.43 -3.19
N ILE A 11 1.68 -8.57 -2.94
CA ILE A 11 2.72 -7.99 -3.78
C ILE A 11 3.03 -8.91 -4.94
N THR A 12 3.12 -8.29 -6.11
CA THR A 12 3.70 -8.88 -7.30
C THR A 12 5.00 -8.13 -7.61
N SER A 13 6.08 -8.86 -7.86
CA SER A 13 7.35 -8.27 -8.27
C SER A 13 8.17 -9.31 -9.05
N ASP A 14 9.07 -8.83 -9.90
CA ASP A 14 10.09 -9.66 -10.54
C ASP A 14 11.19 -10.09 -9.54
N GLU A 15 11.32 -9.39 -8.41
CA GLU A 15 12.19 -9.79 -7.31
C GLU A 15 11.57 -10.96 -6.53
N SER A 16 12.23 -12.11 -6.54
CA SER A 16 11.71 -13.38 -6.00
C SER A 16 11.30 -13.29 -4.53
N ASP A 17 12.03 -12.50 -3.75
CA ASP A 17 11.86 -12.40 -2.30
C ASP A 17 10.59 -11.63 -1.90
N LEU A 18 10.08 -10.78 -2.79
CA LEU A 18 8.89 -9.96 -2.57
C LEU A 18 7.64 -10.54 -3.24
N ASN A 19 7.81 -11.41 -4.23
CA ASN A 19 6.68 -11.95 -4.95
C ASN A 19 5.79 -12.80 -4.03
N ASN A 20 4.48 -12.55 -4.07
CA ASN A 20 3.48 -13.09 -3.17
C ASN A 20 3.59 -12.66 -1.70
N ALA A 21 4.41 -11.67 -1.37
CA ALA A 21 4.41 -11.09 -0.03
C ALA A 21 3.03 -10.46 0.27
N THR A 22 2.60 -10.55 1.53
CA THR A 22 1.33 -9.96 1.98
C THR A 22 1.55 -8.87 3.00
N PHE A 23 0.55 -8.00 3.12
CA PHE A 23 0.56 -6.93 4.12
C PHE A 23 0.04 -7.43 5.47
N PHE A 24 0.61 -6.90 6.54
CA PHE A 24 0.13 -7.07 7.91
C PHE A 24 0.12 -5.71 8.63
N LEU A 25 -0.69 -5.62 9.68
CA LEU A 25 -0.74 -4.44 10.53
C LEU A 25 0.43 -4.45 11.53
N GLY A 26 1.35 -3.51 11.36
CA GLY A 26 2.41 -3.25 12.31
C GLY A 26 2.02 -2.29 13.43
N GLY A 27 2.91 -2.14 14.42
CA GLY A 27 2.78 -1.07 15.42
C GLY A 27 2.74 0.31 14.77
N GLY A 28 1.89 1.21 15.28
CA GLY A 28 1.77 2.58 14.76
C GLY A 28 1.01 2.71 13.44
N GLN A 29 0.14 1.74 13.10
CA GLN A 29 -0.75 1.76 11.93
C GLN A 29 -0.01 1.75 10.57
N ASN A 30 1.24 1.27 10.57
CA ASN A 30 1.98 1.04 9.34
C ASN A 30 1.56 -0.28 8.72
N LEU A 31 1.35 -0.26 7.40
CA LEU A 31 1.24 -1.50 6.64
C LEU A 31 2.64 -1.98 6.32
N LEU A 32 2.97 -3.12 6.89
CA LEU A 32 4.28 -3.73 6.78
C LEU A 32 4.19 -4.90 5.82
N LEU A 33 5.22 -5.07 4.99
CA LEU A 33 5.33 -6.21 4.10
C LEU A 33 6.09 -7.35 4.79
N LYS A 34 5.55 -8.55 4.75
CA LYS A 34 6.26 -9.77 5.16
C LYS A 34 6.46 -10.67 3.95
N THR A 35 7.71 -11.10 3.76
CA THR A 35 8.04 -12.05 2.71
C THR A 35 7.51 -13.44 3.07
N PRO A 36 7.22 -14.31 2.08
CA PRO A 36 6.74 -15.67 2.35
C PRO A 36 7.66 -16.52 3.24
N ALA A 37 8.97 -16.19 3.27
CA ALA A 37 9.96 -16.87 4.09
C ALA A 37 9.91 -16.49 5.58
N ALA A 38 9.23 -15.39 5.95
CA ALA A 38 9.10 -14.95 7.34
C ALA A 38 8.01 -15.77 8.06
N ALA A 39 8.39 -16.93 8.61
CA ALA A 39 7.52 -17.83 9.36
C ALA A 39 6.91 -17.17 10.63
N THR A 40 5.82 -16.43 10.46
CA THR A 40 5.11 -15.76 11.57
C THR A 40 3.63 -16.10 11.56
N ALA A 41 3.06 -16.29 12.75
CA ALA A 41 1.66 -16.67 12.99
C ALA A 41 0.66 -15.50 12.80
N GLU A 42 1.08 -14.40 12.20
CA GLU A 42 0.25 -13.22 12.00
C GLU A 42 -0.59 -13.36 10.73
N GLN A 43 -1.87 -12.99 10.82
CA GLN A 43 -2.78 -13.04 9.68
C GLN A 43 -2.56 -11.85 8.75
N SER A 44 -2.56 -12.11 7.45
CA SER A 44 -2.59 -11.08 6.41
C SER A 44 -3.79 -10.15 6.60
N ILE A 45 -3.64 -8.87 6.28
CA ILE A 45 -4.79 -7.96 6.32
C ILE A 45 -5.82 -8.35 5.27
N VAL A 46 -7.07 -8.45 5.71
CA VAL A 46 -8.23 -8.50 4.83
C VAL A 46 -8.77 -7.08 4.71
N VAL A 47 -9.10 -6.67 3.49
CA VAL A 47 -9.69 -5.38 3.18
C VAL A 47 -11.05 -5.55 2.52
N LYS A 48 -11.90 -4.54 2.66
CA LYS A 48 -13.22 -4.46 2.04
C LYS A 48 -13.49 -3.04 1.56
N SER A 49 -14.45 -2.89 0.66
CA SER A 49 -14.93 -1.56 0.27
C SER A 49 -15.52 -0.83 1.48
N GLY A 50 -15.17 0.45 1.62
CA GLY A 50 -15.75 1.32 2.64
C GLY A 50 -17.12 1.88 2.25
N PRO A 51 -17.61 2.91 2.96
CA PRO A 51 -18.90 3.54 2.68
C PRO A 51 -19.03 4.09 1.25
N THR A 52 -17.91 4.52 0.64
CA THR A 52 -17.84 4.85 -0.78
C THR A 52 -16.99 3.83 -1.53
N PRO A 53 -17.29 3.53 -2.81
CA PRO A 53 -16.52 2.54 -3.58
C PRO A 53 -15.02 2.85 -3.72
N SER A 54 -14.66 4.14 -3.62
CA SER A 54 -13.27 4.62 -3.71
C SER A 54 -12.54 4.66 -2.37
N THR A 55 -13.17 4.16 -1.30
CA THR A 55 -12.55 3.98 0.02
C THR A 55 -12.35 2.49 0.30
N ILE A 56 -11.21 2.16 0.91
CA ILE A 56 -10.86 0.80 1.30
C ILE A 56 -10.65 0.80 2.81
N ILE A 57 -11.27 -0.15 3.49
CA ILE A 57 -11.15 -0.32 4.94
C ILE A 57 -10.60 -1.72 5.26
N ILE A 58 -9.81 -1.80 6.33
CA ILE A 58 -9.35 -3.06 6.89
C ILE A 58 -10.52 -3.73 7.59
N ASP A 59 -10.78 -4.97 7.21
CA ASP A 59 -11.82 -5.80 7.80
C ASP A 59 -11.37 -6.32 9.18
N SER A 60 -11.39 -5.42 10.15
CA SER A 60 -11.01 -5.65 11.54
C SER A 60 -11.96 -4.89 12.48
N PRO A 61 -12.03 -5.25 13.78
CA PRO A 61 -12.96 -4.60 14.73
C PRO A 61 -12.75 -3.09 14.89
N THR A 62 -11.54 -2.59 14.65
CA THR A 62 -11.18 -1.18 14.79
C THR A 62 -11.43 -0.35 13.52
N GLU A 63 -11.83 -1.00 12.40
CA GLU A 63 -12.08 -0.41 11.07
C GLU A 63 -11.13 0.75 10.69
N GLU A 64 -9.94 0.40 10.23
CA GLU A 64 -8.96 1.37 9.74
C GLU A 64 -9.12 1.59 8.23
N THR A 65 -8.94 2.82 7.76
CA THR A 65 -8.96 3.13 6.33
C THR A 65 -7.56 3.01 5.74
N LEU A 66 -7.47 2.46 4.52
CA LEU A 66 -6.24 2.47 3.73
C LEU A 66 -5.95 3.88 3.24
N ILE A 67 -4.75 4.39 3.54
CA ILE A 67 -4.34 5.75 3.20
C ILE A 67 -2.99 5.78 2.49
N LEU A 68 -2.77 6.82 1.70
CA LEU A 68 -1.47 7.32 1.31
C LEU A 68 -1.11 8.49 2.22
N GLN A 69 0.10 8.47 2.80
CA GLN A 69 0.59 9.56 3.63
C GLN A 69 1.99 10.00 3.22
N GLY A 70 2.20 11.29 3.04
CA GLY A 70 3.50 11.85 2.66
C GLY A 70 3.66 13.31 3.08
N PRO A 71 4.80 13.94 2.77
CA PRO A 71 4.97 15.39 2.95
C PRO A 71 4.17 16.17 1.90
N VAL A 72 3.62 17.32 2.29
CA VAL A 72 2.90 18.22 1.36
C VAL A 72 3.84 18.72 0.25
N GLY A 73 3.37 18.68 -1.00
CA GLY A 73 4.13 19.16 -2.16
C GLY A 73 5.28 18.25 -2.59
N LYS A 74 5.47 17.14 -1.87
CA LYS A 74 6.41 16.09 -2.22
C LYS A 74 5.66 14.92 -2.85
N GLY A 75 6.42 14.07 -3.53
CA GLY A 75 5.85 13.04 -4.37
C GLY A 75 5.68 11.69 -3.67
N GLU A 76 6.52 11.45 -2.68
CA GLU A 76 6.62 10.20 -1.94
C GLU A 76 5.50 10.07 -0.90
N HIS A 77 4.61 9.11 -1.12
CA HIS A 77 3.54 8.80 -0.18
C HIS A 77 3.58 7.34 0.23
N GLN A 78 3.69 7.08 1.52
CA GLN A 78 3.71 5.75 2.09
C GLN A 78 2.28 5.20 2.19
N LEU A 79 2.10 3.94 1.85
CA LEU A 79 0.86 3.20 2.07
C LEU A 79 0.73 2.83 3.56
N ARG A 80 -0.37 3.22 4.20
CA ARG A 80 -0.61 3.01 5.64
C ARG A 80 -2.08 2.66 5.92
N ALA A 81 -2.34 2.22 7.13
CA ALA A 81 -3.68 2.13 7.69
C ALA A 81 -3.89 3.29 8.66
N SER A 82 -5.12 3.80 8.80
CA SER A 82 -5.40 4.81 9.83
C SER A 82 -6.88 4.88 10.16
N THR A 83 -7.19 5.03 11.45
CA THR A 83 -8.52 5.45 11.92
C THR A 83 -8.79 6.94 11.71
N LYS A 84 -7.75 7.73 11.41
CA LYS A 84 -7.82 9.17 11.19
C LYS A 84 -7.47 9.51 9.74
N VAL A 85 -8.47 9.92 9.00
CA VAL A 85 -8.41 10.19 7.56
C VAL A 85 -8.60 11.68 7.25
N THR A 86 -7.82 12.56 7.88
CA THR A 86 -7.96 14.03 7.69
C THR A 86 -6.81 14.59 6.83
N PRO A 87 -7.03 14.93 5.55
CA PRO A 87 -6.12 15.76 4.74
C PRO A 87 -6.67 17.19 4.52
N PHE A 88 -5.93 18.26 4.20
CA PHE A 88 -4.55 18.52 3.74
C PHE A 88 -4.20 19.99 4.14
N GLY A 89 -3.00 20.27 4.68
CA GLY A 89 -2.56 21.57 5.22
C GLY A 89 -1.34 21.43 6.16
N ILE A 90 -0.53 22.48 6.35
CA ILE A 90 0.95 22.44 6.62
C ILE A 90 1.45 21.23 7.44
N GLY A 91 2.26 20.39 6.78
CA GLY A 91 3.13 19.39 7.42
C GLY A 91 3.01 17.96 6.88
N SER A 92 1.82 17.52 6.43
CA SER A 92 1.60 16.18 5.84
C SER A 92 0.38 16.15 4.91
N ALA A 93 0.50 15.38 3.85
CA ALA A 93 -0.51 14.93 2.92
C ALA A 93 -1.12 13.60 3.40
N ILE A 94 -2.45 13.47 3.42
CA ILE A 94 -3.17 12.19 3.62
C ILE A 94 -4.13 11.99 2.45
N CYS A 95 -4.30 10.78 1.93
CA CYS A 95 -5.18 10.53 0.80
C CYS A 95 -5.86 9.18 0.98
N HIS A 96 -7.19 9.12 0.88
CA HIS A 96 -7.93 7.95 1.38
C HIS A 96 -9.19 7.58 0.60
N ASN A 97 -9.62 8.38 -0.39
CA ASN A 97 -10.93 8.24 -1.04
C ASN A 97 -10.86 8.23 -2.57
N SER A 98 -9.72 7.83 -3.14
CA SER A 98 -9.52 7.76 -4.60
C SER A 98 -8.87 6.44 -5.02
N TRP A 99 -9.11 5.37 -4.26
CA TRP A 99 -8.67 4.04 -4.61
C TRP A 99 -9.45 3.50 -5.81
N GLU A 100 -8.75 2.81 -6.70
CA GLU A 100 -9.36 2.09 -7.81
C GLU A 100 -8.71 0.71 -7.99
N VAL A 101 -9.50 -0.23 -8.51
CA VAL A 101 -9.03 -1.57 -8.88
C VAL A 101 -9.06 -1.64 -10.40
N VAL A 102 -7.89 -1.86 -11.00
CA VAL A 102 -7.70 -1.89 -12.45
C VAL A 102 -7.27 -3.30 -12.86
N GLU A 103 -7.86 -3.84 -13.93
CA GLU A 103 -7.41 -5.10 -14.50
C GLU A 103 -6.16 -4.88 -15.35
N ASP A 104 -5.09 -5.62 -15.05
CA ASP A 104 -3.89 -5.66 -15.88
C ASP A 104 -4.17 -6.42 -17.18
N ALA A 105 -3.99 -5.75 -18.31
CA ALA A 105 -4.33 -6.30 -19.62
C ALA A 105 -3.49 -7.51 -20.04
N SER A 106 -2.29 -7.68 -19.46
CA SER A 106 -1.36 -8.75 -19.84
C SER A 106 -1.51 -10.01 -18.98
N THR A 107 -1.84 -9.84 -17.71
CA THR A 107 -1.89 -10.92 -16.72
C THR A 107 -3.31 -11.20 -16.20
N HIS A 108 -4.30 -10.38 -16.56
CA HIS A 108 -5.67 -10.41 -16.03
C HIS A 108 -5.76 -10.30 -14.50
N ARG A 109 -4.73 -9.73 -13.87
CA ARG A 109 -4.69 -9.51 -12.42
C ARG A 109 -5.42 -8.22 -12.06
N LEU A 110 -6.09 -8.21 -10.92
CA LEU A 110 -6.72 -7.01 -10.38
C LEU A 110 -5.69 -6.25 -9.55
N LEU A 111 -5.30 -5.05 -9.99
CA LEU A 111 -4.26 -4.24 -9.35
C LEU A 111 -4.87 -3.02 -8.65
N LEU A 112 -4.38 -2.74 -7.44
CA LEU A 112 -4.76 -1.56 -6.67
C LEU A 112 -3.97 -0.33 -7.16
N ARG A 113 -4.69 0.75 -7.48
CA ARG A 113 -4.11 2.04 -7.87
C ARG A 113 -4.74 3.19 -7.08
N TYR A 114 -4.04 4.32 -7.03
CA TYR A 114 -4.56 5.57 -6.45
C TYR A 114 -4.73 6.63 -7.54
N LYS A 115 -5.98 6.99 -7.83
CA LYS A 115 -6.34 7.94 -8.88
C LYS A 115 -6.36 9.36 -8.35
N ASN A 116 -5.30 10.13 -8.57
CA ASN A 116 -5.29 11.56 -8.22
C ASN A 116 -4.37 12.34 -9.15
N GLU A 117 -4.95 13.34 -9.82
CA GLU A 117 -4.24 14.22 -10.77
C GLU A 117 -3.04 14.93 -10.14
N ASN A 118 -3.08 15.21 -8.83
CA ASN A 118 -2.00 15.87 -8.11
C ASN A 118 -0.80 14.95 -7.82
N PHE A 119 -0.98 13.62 -7.90
CA PHE A 119 0.11 12.66 -7.68
C PHE A 119 0.72 12.13 -8.97
N GLY A 120 0.12 12.41 -10.14
CA GLY A 120 0.63 11.95 -11.43
C GLY A 120 0.62 10.43 -11.60
N ASN A 121 1.21 9.95 -12.70
CA ASN A 121 1.27 8.54 -13.07
C ASN A 121 2.44 7.81 -12.38
N ARG A 122 2.41 7.74 -11.04
CA ARG A 122 3.44 7.01 -10.28
C ARG A 122 3.12 5.52 -10.22
N SER A 123 4.13 4.74 -9.82
CA SER A 123 4.01 3.30 -9.58
C SER A 123 4.23 2.97 -8.10
N TRP A 124 3.94 1.74 -7.71
CA TRP A 124 4.31 1.26 -6.38
C TRP A 124 5.78 0.89 -6.34
N VAL A 125 6.44 1.23 -5.24
CA VAL A 125 7.76 0.71 -4.90
C VAL A 125 7.75 0.13 -3.48
N ALA A 126 8.45 -0.98 -3.31
CA ALA A 126 8.76 -1.54 -2.00
C ALA A 126 10.17 -1.10 -1.62
N VAL A 127 10.33 -0.57 -0.41
CA VAL A 127 11.60 -0.06 0.12
C VAL A 127 12.05 -0.99 1.25
N PRO A 128 13.28 -1.51 1.19
CA PRO A 128 13.79 -2.40 2.21
C PRO A 128 14.00 -1.65 3.54
N PRO A 129 14.03 -2.38 4.66
CA PRO A 129 14.37 -1.79 5.96
C PRO A 129 15.74 -1.11 5.94
N ARG A 130 15.88 -0.01 6.69
CA ARG A 130 17.12 0.81 6.67
C ARG A 130 18.24 0.29 7.59
N GLY A 131 17.95 -0.72 8.41
CA GLY A 131 18.92 -1.28 9.35
C GLY A 131 18.41 -2.54 10.03
N PRO A 132 19.24 -3.24 10.82
CA PRO A 132 18.94 -4.54 11.42
C PRO A 132 17.82 -4.50 12.48
N GLU A 133 17.44 -3.31 12.94
CA GLU A 133 16.33 -3.12 13.89
C GLU A 133 14.96 -3.01 13.18
N GLU A 134 14.96 -2.69 11.89
CA GLU A 134 13.77 -2.71 11.04
C GLU A 134 13.77 -4.03 10.25
N ASN A 135 12.72 -4.84 10.38
CA ASN A 135 12.63 -6.13 9.68
C ASN A 135 11.54 -6.15 8.60
N THR A 136 11.06 -4.98 8.20
CA THR A 136 9.81 -4.87 7.45
C THR A 136 9.95 -3.86 6.33
N TRP A 137 9.51 -4.26 5.14
CA TRP A 137 9.47 -3.38 3.99
C TRP A 137 8.33 -2.39 4.12
N ALA A 138 8.55 -1.19 3.59
CA ALA A 138 7.53 -0.16 3.44
C ALA A 138 7.15 -0.02 1.96
N VAL A 139 5.86 0.16 1.69
CA VAL A 139 5.38 0.38 0.32
C VAL A 139 5.02 1.85 0.11
N TRP A 140 5.45 2.39 -1.02
CA TRP A 140 5.33 3.80 -1.37
C TRP A 140 4.71 3.95 -2.76
N TRP A 141 3.83 4.93 -2.92
CA TRP A 141 3.39 5.46 -4.20
C TRP A 141 4.41 6.49 -4.68
N TYR A 142 5.40 6.05 -5.46
CA TYR A 142 6.53 6.87 -5.86
C TYR A 142 7.18 6.32 -7.13
N GLU A 143 7.55 7.19 -8.05
CA GLU A 143 8.33 6.83 -9.23
C GLU A 143 9.77 7.35 -9.04
N PRO A 144 10.76 6.46 -8.82
CA PRO A 144 12.15 6.85 -8.76
C PRO A 144 12.61 7.38 -10.13
N LEU A 145 13.16 8.58 -10.12
CA LEU A 145 13.76 9.27 -11.26
C LEU A 145 15.27 9.46 -11.01
N PRO A 146 16.10 9.67 -12.05
CA PRO A 146 17.55 9.77 -11.88
C PRO A 146 18.00 10.83 -10.86
N PHE A 147 17.26 11.95 -10.72
CA PHE A 147 17.60 13.04 -9.80
C PHE A 147 17.21 12.79 -8.34
N ASN A 148 16.33 11.83 -8.06
CA ASN A 148 15.86 11.48 -6.72
C ASN A 148 16.11 9.99 -6.38
N ALA A 149 16.94 9.31 -7.17
CA ALA A 149 17.27 7.89 -7.01
C ALA A 149 17.89 7.52 -5.64
N ARG A 150 18.34 8.52 -4.87
CA ARG A 150 18.89 8.35 -3.52
C ARG A 150 17.86 8.53 -2.40
N ASP A 151 16.64 8.97 -2.71
CA ASP A 151 15.61 9.26 -1.70
C ASP A 151 15.09 7.96 -1.05
N LEU A 152 15.01 6.88 -1.84
CA LEU A 152 14.58 5.55 -1.41
C LEU A 152 15.64 4.49 -1.84
N PRO A 153 16.76 4.38 -1.11
CA PRO A 153 17.83 3.44 -1.49
C PRO A 153 17.33 2.00 -1.45
N GLY A 154 17.63 1.24 -2.52
CA GLY A 154 17.21 -0.15 -2.64
C GLY A 154 15.73 -0.37 -2.96
N ALA A 155 14.99 0.69 -3.32
CA ALA A 155 13.60 0.57 -3.72
C ALA A 155 13.45 -0.32 -4.97
N VAL A 156 12.46 -1.20 -4.92
CA VAL A 156 12.12 -2.14 -5.98
C VAL A 156 10.73 -1.81 -6.51
N ALA A 157 10.55 -1.82 -7.83
CA ALA A 157 9.23 -1.69 -8.44
C ALA A 157 8.36 -2.91 -8.12
N VAL A 158 7.13 -2.64 -7.69
CA VAL A 158 6.16 -3.68 -7.33
C VAL A 158 4.79 -3.33 -7.86
N ASP A 159 3.90 -4.31 -7.85
CA ASP A 159 2.47 -4.12 -7.96
C ASP A 159 1.75 -4.64 -6.73
N ILE A 160 0.62 -4.02 -6.41
CA ILE A 160 -0.28 -4.49 -5.36
C ILE A 160 -1.48 -5.11 -6.05
N GLU A 161 -1.60 -6.42 -5.95
CA GLU A 161 -2.73 -7.20 -6.43
C GLU A 161 -3.83 -7.30 -5.35
N VAL A 162 -5.07 -7.26 -5.79
CA VAL A 162 -6.29 -7.42 -4.99
C VAL A 162 -6.86 -8.82 -5.25
N VAL A 163 -6.73 -9.71 -4.26
CA VAL A 163 -7.13 -11.12 -4.39
C VAL A 163 -8.41 -11.38 -3.58
N PRO A 164 -9.52 -11.83 -4.19
CA PRO A 164 -10.75 -12.17 -3.47
C PRO A 164 -10.52 -13.25 -2.41
N VAL A 165 -11.18 -13.12 -1.25
CA VAL A 165 -11.21 -14.16 -0.18
C VAL A 165 -12.57 -14.81 -0.03
#